data_AF-A0A7S2UL68-F1
#
_entry.id   AF-A0A7S2UL68-F1
#
_cell.length_a   1.000
_cell.length_b   1.000
_cell.length_c   1.000
_cell.angle_alpha   90.00
_cell.angle_beta   90.00
_cell.angle_gamma   90.00
#
_symmetry.space_group_name_H-M   'P 1'
#
loop_
_entity.id
_entity.type
_entity.pdbx_description
1 polymer ?
#
loop_
_entity_poly.entity_id
_entity_poly.type
_entity_poly.pdbx_seq_one_letter_code
_entity_poly.pdbx_strand_id
1 'polypeptide(L)'
;MVRLTPIAVLLAVTVSGANAFAPAPAFGVSKSTTSLCMAEATAEKKMDMAAVRKSIENLNKDNFSATLTSIEPFLLNTGSAMLAKSLKRISRKAKEAGATVPADYTKDAKATAKKRAKQDAFIATKEEARVEAEAAAVAEAAAAVEAAAAAAEAEAAAAAEAAAAPAEEETPAEE
;
A
#
# COMPACT_ATOMS: atom_id res chain seq x y z
N MET A 1 46.16 18.74 -6.26
CA MET A 1 45.97 18.91 -7.72
C MET A 1 44.58 18.42 -8.08
N VAL A 2 43.77 19.34 -8.60
CA VAL A 2 42.34 19.20 -8.91
C VAL A 2 42.17 18.66 -10.31
N ARG A 3 41.24 17.71 -10.54
CA ARG A 3 40.53 17.56 -11.82
C ARG A 3 39.07 17.16 -11.59
N LEU A 4 38.22 18.18 -11.51
CA LEU A 4 36.78 18.09 -11.82
C LEU A 4 36.63 18.08 -13.35
N THR A 5 35.75 17.24 -13.88
CA THR A 5 35.21 17.36 -15.23
C THR A 5 33.68 17.30 -15.18
N PRO A 6 32.98 18.42 -15.38
CA PRO A 6 31.53 18.44 -15.54
C PRO A 6 31.16 18.21 -17.02
N ILE A 7 30.41 17.15 -17.30
CA ILE A 7 29.76 16.95 -18.60
C ILE A 7 28.45 17.73 -18.58
N ALA A 8 28.50 18.93 -19.14
CA ALA A 8 27.34 19.75 -19.48
C ALA A 8 26.71 19.18 -20.77
N VAL A 9 25.57 18.50 -20.66
CA VAL A 9 24.73 18.21 -21.83
C VAL A 9 23.61 19.24 -21.90
N LEU A 10 23.82 20.07 -22.90
CA LEU A 10 23.00 21.08 -23.53
C LEU A 10 21.49 20.76 -23.61
N LEU A 11 20.73 21.67 -23.02
CA LEU A 11 19.45 22.23 -23.43
C LEU A 11 18.95 21.86 -24.86
N ALA A 12 17.79 21.21 -24.93
CA ALA A 12 16.89 21.29 -26.09
C ALA A 12 15.46 21.55 -25.57
N VAL A 13 15.13 22.84 -25.48
CA VAL A 13 13.77 23.35 -25.32
C VAL A 13 13.09 23.25 -26.69
N THR A 14 12.06 22.41 -26.80
CA THR A 14 11.07 22.51 -27.88
C THR A 14 9.70 22.81 -27.26
N VAL A 15 9.47 24.11 -27.12
CA VAL A 15 8.13 24.71 -27.07
C VAL A 15 7.51 24.56 -28.46
N SER A 16 6.41 23.82 -28.59
CA SER A 16 5.25 24.19 -29.43
C SER A 16 4.26 23.02 -29.53
N GLY A 17 3.06 23.24 -29.01
CA GLY A 17 1.94 22.31 -29.10
C GLY A 17 0.70 22.80 -28.38
N ALA A 18 0.38 24.10 -28.50
CA ALA A 18 -0.93 24.62 -28.10
C ALA A 18 -1.98 24.17 -29.13
N ASN A 19 -2.39 22.90 -29.05
CA ASN A 19 -3.61 22.46 -29.71
C ASN A 19 -4.80 23.00 -28.94
N ALA A 20 -5.51 23.91 -29.59
CA ALA A 20 -6.71 24.57 -29.13
C ALA A 20 -7.78 23.56 -28.68
N PHE A 21 -7.89 23.34 -27.37
CA PHE A 21 -9.09 22.76 -26.77
C PHE A 21 -10.08 23.90 -26.55
N ALA A 22 -10.76 24.30 -27.62
CA ALA A 22 -11.94 25.15 -27.51
C ALA A 22 -13.10 24.28 -26.99
N PRO A 23 -13.71 24.58 -25.83
CA PRO A 23 -14.96 23.94 -25.45
C PRO A 23 -16.04 24.40 -26.44
N ALA A 24 -16.52 23.48 -27.26
CA ALA A 24 -17.72 23.71 -28.05
C ALA A 24 -18.89 24.07 -27.10
N PRO A 25 -19.68 25.12 -27.38
CA PRO A 25 -20.88 25.40 -26.61
C PRO A 25 -21.88 24.25 -26.75
N ALA A 26 -22.52 23.94 -25.63
CA ALA A 26 -23.37 22.79 -25.39
C ALA A 26 -24.46 22.58 -26.45
N PHE A 27 -24.28 21.56 -27.29
CA PHE A 27 -25.38 20.98 -28.06
C PHE A 27 -26.28 20.18 -27.11
N GLY A 28 -27.35 20.82 -26.64
CA GLY A 28 -28.65 20.19 -26.42
C GLY A 28 -28.66 18.85 -25.69
N VAL A 29 -28.08 18.75 -24.49
CA VAL A 29 -28.51 17.71 -23.55
C VAL A 29 -29.91 18.10 -23.08
N SER A 30 -30.90 17.69 -23.88
CA SER A 30 -32.27 17.54 -23.43
C SER A 30 -32.22 16.77 -22.12
N LYS A 31 -32.69 17.39 -21.03
CA LYS A 31 -33.03 16.67 -19.80
C LYS A 31 -34.16 15.72 -20.17
N SER A 32 -33.82 14.56 -20.73
CA SER A 32 -34.71 13.43 -20.80
C SER A 32 -34.95 13.02 -19.35
N THR A 33 -36.05 13.52 -18.80
CA THR A 33 -36.63 13.08 -17.54
C THR A 33 -37.16 11.67 -17.78
N THR A 34 -36.26 10.68 -17.83
CA THR A 34 -36.67 9.28 -17.71
C THR A 34 -37.28 9.13 -16.32
N SER A 35 -38.59 8.97 -16.30
CA SER A 35 -39.48 8.87 -15.13
C SER A 35 -39.27 7.62 -14.27
N LEU A 36 -38.09 7.00 -14.34
CA LEU A 36 -37.76 5.73 -13.67
C LEU A 36 -37.13 5.90 -12.29
N CYS A 37 -36.86 7.13 -11.83
CA CYS A 37 -36.28 7.40 -10.51
C CYS A 37 -37.30 7.76 -9.41
N MET A 38 -38.61 7.65 -9.66
CA MET A 38 -39.65 8.01 -8.67
C MET A 38 -40.27 6.81 -7.92
N ALA A 39 -39.91 5.57 -8.28
CA ALA A 39 -40.49 4.37 -7.70
C ALA A 39 -39.61 3.77 -6.59
N GLU A 40 -39.32 4.53 -5.53
CA GLU A 40 -38.95 3.94 -4.22
C GLU A 40 -39.12 4.95 -3.06
N ALA A 41 -40.19 5.74 -3.11
CA ALA A 41 -40.58 6.64 -2.04
C ALA A 41 -41.69 6.01 -1.20
N THR A 42 -41.40 4.91 -0.51
CA THR A 42 -42.24 4.42 0.59
C THR A 42 -41.39 3.68 1.63
N ALA A 43 -41.68 4.02 2.89
CA ALA A 43 -41.14 3.49 4.15
C ALA A 43 -39.73 3.94 4.54
N GLU A 44 -39.69 4.77 5.59
CA GLU A 44 -38.52 5.35 6.26
C GLU A 44 -37.87 6.51 5.51
N LYS A 45 -37.61 7.61 6.21
CA LYS A 45 -37.08 8.87 5.65
C LYS A 45 -35.63 8.66 5.19
N LYS A 46 -35.43 7.92 4.09
CA LYS A 46 -34.14 7.74 3.43
C LYS A 46 -33.62 9.13 3.10
N MET A 47 -32.56 9.55 3.79
CA MET A 47 -31.91 10.83 3.51
C MET A 47 -31.52 10.86 2.04
N ASP A 48 -31.95 11.88 1.29
CA ASP A 48 -31.49 12.05 -0.08
C ASP A 48 -30.02 12.52 -0.10
N MET A 49 -29.29 12.21 -1.16
CA MET A 49 -27.93 12.69 -1.39
C MET A 49 -27.84 14.22 -1.28
N ALA A 50 -28.86 14.96 -1.75
CA ALA A 50 -28.87 16.41 -1.63
C ALA A 50 -28.96 16.86 -0.17
N ALA A 51 -29.74 16.15 0.65
CA ALA A 51 -29.82 16.41 2.08
C ALA A 51 -28.48 16.12 2.78
N VAL A 52 -27.86 14.98 2.49
CA VAL A 52 -26.54 14.62 3.05
C VAL A 52 -25.48 15.66 2.70
N ARG A 53 -25.44 16.15 1.45
CA ARG A 53 -24.50 17.20 1.04
C ARG A 53 -24.73 18.49 1.83
N LYS A 54 -25.98 18.91 2.02
CA LYS A 54 -26.32 20.09 2.83
C LYS A 54 -25.94 19.90 4.29
N SER A 55 -26.18 18.73 4.87
CA SER A 55 -25.77 18.40 6.24
C SER A 55 -24.25 18.49 6.42
N ILE A 56 -23.47 18.02 5.44
CA ILE A 56 -22.01 18.14 5.45
C ILE A 56 -21.56 19.61 5.27
N GLU A 57 -22.27 20.41 4.47
CA GLU A 57 -21.94 21.82 4.25
C GLU A 57 -22.16 22.68 5.50
N ASN A 58 -23.21 22.38 6.28
CA ASN A 58 -23.56 23.04 7.54
C ASN A 58 -22.89 22.43 8.77
N LEU A 59 -21.83 21.66 8.56
CA LEU A 59 -21.13 20.93 9.61
C LEU A 59 -20.19 21.86 10.38
N ASN A 60 -20.38 21.94 11.70
CA ASN A 60 -19.68 22.81 12.64
C ASN A 60 -19.25 22.01 13.89
N LYS A 61 -18.59 22.67 14.84
CA LYS A 61 -18.09 22.02 16.07
C LYS A 61 -19.21 21.42 16.92
N ASP A 62 -20.33 22.13 17.02
CA ASP A 62 -21.44 21.79 17.93
C ASP A 62 -22.32 20.66 17.39
N ASN A 63 -22.41 20.52 16.06
CA ASN A 63 -23.25 19.52 15.39
C ASN A 63 -22.44 18.36 14.76
N PHE A 64 -21.12 18.34 14.92
CA PHE A 64 -20.22 17.38 14.27
C PHE A 64 -20.65 15.93 14.52
N SER A 65 -20.75 15.53 15.79
CA SER A 65 -21.06 14.14 16.15
C SER A 65 -22.46 13.74 15.70
N ALA A 66 -23.47 14.59 15.95
CA ALA A 66 -24.86 14.29 15.63
C ALA A 66 -25.09 14.15 14.11
N THR A 67 -24.45 15.01 13.32
CA THR A 67 -24.56 14.94 11.85
C THR A 67 -23.86 13.72 11.28
N LEU A 68 -22.69 13.33 11.80
CA LEU A 68 -22.01 12.10 11.37
C LEU A 68 -22.86 10.86 11.63
N THR A 69 -23.41 10.69 12.83
CA THR A 69 -24.27 9.55 13.15
C THR A 69 -25.52 9.50 12.26
N SER A 70 -26.08 10.66 11.91
CA SER A 70 -27.26 10.72 11.04
C SER A 70 -26.98 10.36 9.58
N ILE A 71 -25.80 10.72 9.04
CA ILE A 71 -25.47 10.48 7.62
C ILE A 71 -24.77 9.14 7.40
N GLU A 72 -24.15 8.56 8.43
CA GLU A 72 -23.45 7.28 8.37
C GLU A 72 -24.24 6.12 7.74
N PRO A 73 -25.47 5.80 8.18
CA PRO A 73 -26.21 4.65 7.63
C PRO A 73 -26.48 4.80 6.12
N PHE A 74 -26.64 6.04 5.67
CA PHE A 74 -26.78 6.32 4.25
C PHE A 74 -25.45 6.12 3.51
N LEU A 75 -24.33 6.63 4.04
CA LEU A 75 -23.02 6.48 3.43
C LEU A 75 -22.56 5.01 3.32
N LEU A 76 -22.89 4.16 4.29
CA LEU A 76 -22.58 2.73 4.27
C LEU A 76 -23.20 1.97 3.08
N ASN A 77 -24.33 2.45 2.57
CA ASN A 77 -25.05 1.86 1.44
C ASN A 77 -24.82 2.58 0.12
N THR A 78 -24.02 3.66 0.09
CA THR A 78 -23.73 4.42 -1.13
C THR A 78 -22.61 3.82 -1.97
N GLY A 79 -22.55 4.18 -3.26
CA GLY A 79 -21.46 3.79 -4.16
C GLY A 79 -20.11 4.44 -3.81
N SER A 80 -19.02 3.81 -4.23
CA SER A 80 -17.64 4.16 -3.85
C SER A 80 -17.27 5.62 -4.18
N ALA A 81 -17.68 6.12 -5.34
CA ALA A 81 -17.41 7.50 -5.75
C ALA A 81 -18.15 8.52 -4.87
N MET A 82 -19.37 8.21 -4.44
CA MET A 82 -20.17 9.09 -3.57
C MET A 82 -19.61 9.07 -2.15
N LEU A 83 -19.25 7.89 -1.65
CA LEU A 83 -18.57 7.73 -0.37
C LEU A 83 -17.27 8.55 -0.32
N ALA A 84 -16.39 8.37 -1.32
CA ALA A 84 -15.10 9.08 -1.38
C ALA A 84 -15.27 10.61 -1.42
N LYS A 85 -16.23 11.11 -2.20
CA LYS A 85 -16.53 12.55 -2.27
C LYS A 85 -17.11 13.08 -0.97
N SER A 86 -17.97 12.30 -0.31
CA SER A 86 -18.59 12.70 0.97
C SER A 86 -17.55 12.73 2.08
N LEU A 87 -16.72 11.70 2.20
CA LEU A 87 -15.58 11.68 3.14
C LEU A 87 -14.64 12.85 2.92
N LYS A 88 -14.27 13.17 1.67
CA LYS A 88 -13.41 14.34 1.37
C LYS A 88 -14.03 15.66 1.85
N ARG A 89 -15.34 15.83 1.70
CA ARG A 89 -16.06 17.03 2.18
C ARG A 89 -16.11 17.08 3.71
N ILE A 90 -16.43 15.95 4.34
CA ILE A 90 -16.45 15.80 5.80
C ILE A 90 -15.06 16.10 6.38
N SER A 91 -13.99 15.52 5.84
CA SER A 91 -12.63 15.76 6.32
C SER A 91 -12.21 17.23 6.18
N ARG A 92 -12.64 17.92 5.11
CA ARG A 92 -12.37 19.36 4.97
C ARG A 92 -13.09 20.16 6.05
N LYS A 93 -14.38 19.88 6.26
CA LYS A 93 -15.21 20.54 7.27
C LYS A 93 -14.75 20.24 8.70
N ALA A 94 -14.31 19.02 8.96
CA ALA A 94 -13.71 18.61 10.23
C ALA A 94 -12.46 19.46 10.52
N LYS A 95 -11.57 19.63 9.54
CA LYS A 95 -10.39 20.50 9.67
C LYS A 95 -10.76 21.97 9.91
N GLU A 96 -11.73 22.51 9.17
CA GLU A 96 -12.26 23.87 9.38
C GLU A 96 -12.83 24.04 10.80
N ALA A 97 -13.50 23.00 11.32
CA ALA A 97 -14.05 22.95 12.66
C ALA A 97 -13.02 22.53 13.73
N GLY A 98 -11.75 22.24 13.40
CA GLY A 98 -10.78 21.73 14.38
C GLY A 98 -11.15 20.38 15.02
N ALA A 99 -11.99 19.60 14.36
CA ALA A 99 -12.41 18.25 14.76
C ALA A 99 -11.71 17.18 13.90
N THR A 100 -11.57 15.97 14.44
CA THR A 100 -11.01 14.81 13.72
C THR A 100 -12.10 13.82 13.37
N VAL A 101 -12.13 13.37 12.10
CA VAL A 101 -13.03 12.30 11.67
C VAL A 101 -12.49 10.96 12.20
N PRO A 102 -13.32 10.12 12.86
CA PRO A 102 -12.88 8.80 13.30
C PRO A 102 -12.34 7.96 12.15
N ALA A 103 -11.24 7.25 12.37
CA ALA A 103 -10.64 6.40 11.33
C ALA A 103 -11.58 5.27 10.89
N ASP A 104 -12.42 4.79 11.81
CA ASP A 104 -13.39 3.72 11.58
C ASP A 104 -14.66 4.18 10.86
N TYR A 105 -14.82 5.49 10.65
CA TYR A 105 -16.02 6.04 10.06
C TYR A 105 -16.21 5.53 8.62
N THR A 106 -17.31 4.83 8.38
CA THR A 106 -17.67 4.17 7.10
C THR A 106 -16.74 3.05 6.64
N LYS A 107 -15.90 2.48 7.53
CA LYS A 107 -15.06 1.33 7.19
C LYS A 107 -15.86 0.14 6.69
N ASP A 108 -17.11 -0.04 7.12
CA ASP A 108 -17.96 -1.16 6.71
C ASP A 108 -18.79 -0.89 5.45
N ALA A 109 -18.50 0.19 4.71
CA ALA A 109 -19.25 0.52 3.52
C ALA A 109 -19.15 -0.61 2.46
N LYS A 110 -20.30 -1.07 1.96
CA LYS A 110 -20.40 -2.18 0.99
C LYS A 110 -19.58 -1.90 -0.28
N ALA A 111 -19.46 -0.63 -0.66
CA ALA A 111 -18.73 -0.21 -1.85
C ALA A 111 -17.22 -0.44 -1.79
N THR A 112 -16.60 -0.48 -0.60
CA THR A 112 -15.16 -0.72 -0.46
C THR A 112 -14.82 -2.13 0.00
N ALA A 113 -15.82 -2.94 0.40
CA ALA A 113 -15.64 -4.30 0.90
C ALA A 113 -14.86 -5.20 -0.09
N LYS A 114 -15.25 -5.20 -1.37
CA LYS A 114 -14.55 -6.00 -2.40
C LYS A 114 -13.11 -5.56 -2.63
N LYS A 115 -12.83 -4.26 -2.51
CA LYS A 115 -11.48 -3.72 -2.70
C LYS A 115 -10.59 -4.08 -1.51
N ARG A 116 -11.13 -3.94 -0.28
CA ARG A 116 -10.45 -4.34 0.96
C ARG A 116 -10.11 -5.83 0.93
N ALA A 117 -11.09 -6.71 0.68
CA ALA A 117 -10.84 -8.15 0.57
C ALA A 117 -9.73 -8.53 -0.42
N LYS A 118 -9.63 -7.84 -1.57
CA LYS A 118 -8.53 -8.05 -2.53
C LYS A 118 -7.18 -7.57 -2.01
N GLN A 119 -7.16 -6.43 -1.32
CA GLN A 119 -5.95 -5.91 -0.70
C GLN A 119 -5.48 -6.81 0.44
N ASP A 120 -6.40 -7.25 1.29
CA ASP A 120 -6.13 -8.15 2.42
C ASP A 120 -5.58 -9.50 1.91
N ALA A 121 -6.18 -10.07 0.87
CA ALA A 121 -5.66 -11.28 0.22
C ALA A 121 -4.26 -11.08 -0.41
N PHE A 122 -4.02 -9.91 -1.02
CA PHE A 122 -2.71 -9.60 -1.57
C PHE A 122 -1.65 -9.41 -0.48
N ILE A 123 -2.02 -8.79 0.65
CA ILE A 123 -1.13 -8.63 1.80
C ILE A 123 -0.81 -10.01 2.40
N ALA A 124 -1.82 -10.84 2.64
CA ALA A 124 -1.62 -12.20 3.16
C ALA A 124 -0.67 -13.03 2.28
N THR A 125 -0.91 -13.07 0.97
CA THR A 125 -0.01 -13.79 0.03
C THR A 125 1.41 -13.23 0.00
N LYS A 126 1.60 -11.92 0.17
CA LYS A 126 2.92 -11.29 0.23
C LYS A 126 3.62 -11.54 1.56
N GLU A 127 2.88 -11.58 2.65
CA GLU A 127 3.41 -11.90 3.98
C GLU A 127 3.84 -13.36 4.06
N GLU A 128 3.02 -14.29 3.56
CA GLU A 128 3.36 -15.72 3.43
C GLU A 128 4.65 -15.91 2.62
N ALA A 129 4.75 -15.29 1.44
CA ALA A 129 5.96 -15.35 0.63
C ALA A 129 7.21 -14.75 1.32
N ARG A 130 7.03 -13.72 2.16
CA ARG A 130 8.15 -13.14 2.92
C ARG A 130 8.61 -14.09 4.03
N VAL A 131 7.67 -14.71 4.75
CA VAL A 131 7.96 -15.68 5.81
C VAL A 131 8.65 -16.92 5.24
N GLU A 132 8.22 -17.40 4.08
CA GLU A 132 8.88 -18.53 3.40
C GLU A 132 10.29 -18.18 2.90
N ALA A 133 10.49 -16.99 2.32
CA ALA A 133 11.82 -16.54 1.90
C ALA A 133 12.78 -16.34 3.09
N GLU A 134 12.27 -15.82 4.20
CA GLU A 134 13.03 -15.65 5.43
C GLU A 134 13.39 -17.01 6.05
N ALA A 135 12.46 -17.97 6.04
CA ALA A 135 12.72 -19.34 6.47
C ALA A 135 13.74 -20.08 5.57
N ALA A 136 13.66 -19.89 4.25
CA ALA A 136 14.62 -20.47 3.31
C ALA A 136 16.02 -19.87 3.49
N ALA A 137 16.13 -18.56 3.69
CA ALA A 137 17.41 -17.90 3.95
C ALA A 137 18.05 -18.35 5.28
N VAL A 138 17.24 -18.58 6.32
CA VAL A 138 17.73 -19.11 7.59
C VAL A 138 18.16 -20.58 7.46
N ALA A 139 17.44 -21.40 6.69
CA ALA A 139 17.80 -22.78 6.43
C ALA A 139 19.08 -22.90 5.59
N GLU A 140 19.24 -22.05 4.56
CA GLU A 140 20.43 -22.00 3.72
C GLU A 140 21.65 -21.52 4.51
N ALA A 141 21.48 -20.52 5.38
CA ALA A 141 22.53 -20.07 6.29
C ALA A 141 22.93 -21.17 7.29
N ALA A 142 21.97 -21.93 7.84
CA ALA A 142 22.27 -23.06 8.73
C ALA A 142 23.04 -24.18 8.01
N ALA A 143 22.64 -24.53 6.78
CA ALA A 143 23.33 -25.55 5.98
C ALA A 143 24.76 -25.12 5.59
N ALA A 144 24.98 -23.83 5.30
CA ALA A 144 26.31 -23.31 5.01
C ALA A 144 27.23 -23.36 6.24
N VAL A 145 26.71 -23.08 7.44
CA VAL A 145 27.47 -23.18 8.70
C VAL A 145 27.82 -24.64 9.02
N GLU A 146 26.90 -25.58 8.79
CA GLU A 146 27.13 -27.00 9.03
C GLU A 146 28.16 -27.58 8.05
N ALA A 147 28.09 -27.21 6.77
CA ALA A 147 29.09 -27.59 5.77
C ALA A 147 30.49 -27.02 6.07
N ALA A 148 30.58 -25.79 6.57
CA ALA A 148 31.84 -25.18 6.98
C ALA A 148 32.44 -25.88 8.21
N ALA A 149 31.62 -26.30 9.18
CA ALA A 149 32.07 -27.04 10.35
C ALA A 149 32.62 -28.43 9.97
N ALA A 150 31.93 -29.17 9.09
CA ALA A 150 32.39 -30.47 8.62
C ALA A 150 33.71 -30.39 7.82
N ALA A 151 33.91 -29.34 7.03
CA ALA A 151 35.16 -29.12 6.30
C ALA A 151 36.34 -28.84 7.24
N ALA A 152 36.13 -28.04 8.29
CA ALA A 152 37.16 -27.74 9.28
C ALA A 152 37.57 -28.98 10.11
N GLU A 153 36.61 -29.87 10.42
CA GLU A 153 36.89 -31.10 11.15
C GLU A 153 37.68 -32.11 10.29
N ALA A 154 37.38 -32.20 9.00
CA ALA A 154 38.14 -33.03 8.06
C ALA A 154 39.57 -32.54 7.86
N GLU A 155 39.79 -31.22 7.82
CA GLU A 155 41.14 -30.63 7.69
C GLU A 155 41.98 -30.85 8.96
N ALA A 156 41.36 -30.78 10.16
CA ALA A 156 42.02 -31.08 11.42
C ALA A 156 42.43 -32.56 11.55
N ALA A 157 41.60 -33.49 11.06
CA ALA A 157 41.92 -34.92 11.05
C ALA A 157 43.10 -35.24 10.11
N ALA A 158 43.15 -34.63 8.92
CA ALA A 158 44.25 -34.82 7.97
C ALA A 158 45.59 -34.27 8.49
N ALA A 159 45.58 -33.15 9.21
CA ALA A 159 46.78 -32.59 9.82
C ALA A 159 47.33 -33.46 10.97
N ALA A 160 46.46 -34.12 11.73
CA ALA A 160 46.87 -35.02 12.81
C ALA A 160 47.51 -36.31 12.29
N GLU A 161 47.07 -36.83 11.14
CA GLU A 161 47.65 -38.02 10.51
C GLU A 161 49.04 -37.74 9.90
N ALA A 162 49.25 -36.57 9.30
CA ALA A 162 50.54 -36.17 8.75
C ALA A 162 51.65 -35.96 9.80
N ALA A 163 51.28 -35.65 11.06
CA ALA A 163 52.23 -35.46 12.15
C ALA A 163 52.68 -36.77 12.82
N ALA A 164 52.08 -37.92 12.47
CA ALA A 164 52.33 -39.22 13.11
C ALA A 164 53.27 -40.15 12.33
N ALA A 165 53.85 -39.73 11.19
CA ALA A 165 54.85 -40.52 10.45
C ALA A 165 56.25 -40.37 11.10
N PRO A 166 56.81 -41.42 11.72
CA PRO A 166 58.02 -41.32 12.51
C PRO A 166 59.29 -41.30 11.65
N ALA A 167 60.23 -40.47 12.08
CA ALA A 167 61.62 -40.51 11.69
C ALA A 167 62.29 -41.80 12.18
N GLU A 168 62.48 -42.77 11.28
CA GLU A 168 63.40 -43.89 11.47
C GLU A 168 64.19 -44.10 10.18
N GLU A 169 65.43 -43.58 10.12
CA GLU A 169 66.62 -44.26 9.58
C GLU A 169 67.83 -43.30 9.65
N GLU A 170 68.47 -43.19 10.82
CA GLU A 170 69.92 -42.96 10.89
C GLU A 170 70.55 -44.25 11.42
N THR A 171 71.12 -45.05 10.52
CA THR A 171 72.03 -46.14 10.90
C THR A 171 73.44 -45.57 11.04
N PRO A 172 74.11 -45.74 12.20
CA PRO A 172 75.49 -45.33 12.36
C PRO A 172 76.42 -46.35 11.69
N ALA A 173 77.48 -45.83 11.09
CA ALA A 173 78.59 -46.58 10.53
C ALA A 173 79.56 -47.07 11.62
N GLU A 174 80.00 -48.33 11.52
CA GLU A 174 81.23 -48.95 12.07
C GLU A 174 81.19 -50.42 11.60
N GLU A 175 82.24 -51.11 11.14
CA GLU A 175 83.65 -50.87 10.86
C GLU A 175 84.09 -51.99 9.89
#